data_AF-A0A2V7GJ19-F1
#
_entry.id   AF-A0A2V7GJ19-F1
#
_cell.length_a   1.000
_cell.length_b   1.000
_cell.length_c   1.000
_cell.angle_alpha   90.00
_cell.angle_beta   90.00
_cell.angle_gamma   90.00
#
_symmetry.space_group_name_H-M   'P 1'
#
loop_
_entity.id
_entity.type
_entity.pdbx_description
1 polymer ?
#
loop_
_entity_poly.entity_id
_entity_poly.type
_entity_poly.pdbx_seq_one_letter_code
_entity_poly.pdbx_strand_id
1 'polypeptide(L)'
;MDRALLPRFASWLERSEIRALDPEGVAALARALDDADPPVTAGRWGTLIGYAPGAGRRRLVQFDRRGNLIAALRWRADGALGWAGCLTAGGHWVGIEPRTATHPGWGASDRVWLLGAPGPWTPREALTVFQSLDYERLDFIPPLAEPRRLPPGAGTALLDLVAGLMKDQGVSRARYRGPYPTEQLFTALLESFRYDPAVADPLERFMDGGRLDWLPAPHERHHHVAPGVSVQLRQEIDKVVLGGAAF
;
A
#
# COMPACT_ATOMS: atom_id res chain seq x y z
N MET A 1 -13.19 -9.43 -14.85
CA MET A 1 -13.77 -8.92 -13.59
C MET A 1 -15.27 -9.08 -13.67
N ASP A 2 -15.93 -9.45 -12.56
CA ASP A 2 -17.39 -9.49 -12.51
C ASP A 2 -17.95 -8.05 -12.55
N ARG A 3 -18.66 -7.71 -13.63
CA ARG A 3 -19.25 -6.38 -13.82
C ARG A 3 -20.34 -6.07 -12.78
N ALA A 4 -20.90 -7.08 -12.10
CA ALA A 4 -21.84 -6.87 -11.00
C ALA A 4 -21.22 -6.13 -9.79
N LEU A 5 -19.89 -6.05 -9.71
CA LEU A 5 -19.19 -5.32 -8.66
C LEU A 5 -19.12 -3.80 -8.92
N LEU A 6 -19.31 -3.36 -10.17
CA LEU A 6 -19.16 -1.96 -10.56
C LEU A 6 -20.21 -1.02 -9.94
N PRO A 7 -21.52 -1.36 -9.89
CA PRO A 7 -22.50 -0.50 -9.22
C PRO A 7 -22.17 -0.30 -7.73
N ARG A 8 -21.70 -1.36 -7.07
CA ARG A 8 -21.27 -1.29 -5.67
C ARG A 8 -20.06 -0.38 -5.52
N PHE A 9 -19.05 -0.54 -6.37
CA PHE A 9 -17.88 0.34 -6.38
C PHE A 9 -18.25 1.81 -6.62
N ALA A 10 -19.12 2.08 -7.60
CA ALA A 10 -19.63 3.41 -7.90
C ALA A 10 -20.24 4.06 -6.65
N SER A 11 -21.15 3.37 -5.94
CA SER A 11 -21.75 3.88 -4.70
C SER A 11 -20.73 4.20 -3.59
N TRP A 12 -19.58 3.53 -3.57
CA TRP A 12 -18.51 3.85 -2.62
C TRP A 12 -17.74 5.10 -3.04
N LEU A 13 -17.53 5.33 -4.34
CA LEU A 13 -16.96 6.57 -4.86
C LEU A 13 -17.85 7.78 -4.65
N GLU A 14 -19.17 7.59 -4.48
CA GLU A 14 -20.12 8.68 -4.24
C GLU A 14 -20.04 9.29 -2.83
N ARG A 15 -19.45 8.57 -1.88
CA ARG A 15 -19.29 9.02 -0.50
C ARG A 15 -18.46 10.30 -0.45
N SER A 16 -18.90 11.27 0.35
CA SER A 16 -18.32 12.62 0.37
C SER A 16 -16.85 12.60 0.80
N GLU A 17 -16.51 11.77 1.78
CA GLU A 17 -15.14 11.57 2.25
C GLU A 17 -14.22 10.99 1.18
N ILE A 18 -14.74 10.18 0.25
CA ILE A 18 -13.98 9.60 -0.85
C ILE A 18 -13.78 10.63 -1.96
N ARG A 19 -14.83 11.35 -2.36
CA ARG A 19 -14.73 12.44 -3.34
C ARG A 19 -13.76 13.52 -2.88
N ALA A 20 -13.68 13.79 -1.58
CA ALA A 20 -12.79 14.80 -1.04
C ALA A 20 -11.29 14.44 -1.10
N LEU A 21 -10.95 13.16 -1.33
CA LEU A 21 -9.54 12.72 -1.48
C LEU A 21 -8.89 13.35 -2.72
N ASP A 22 -9.59 13.24 -3.85
CA ASP A 22 -9.19 13.76 -5.16
C ASP A 22 -10.46 13.99 -5.99
N PRO A 23 -11.11 15.17 -5.89
CA PRO A 23 -12.40 15.40 -6.53
C PRO A 23 -12.39 15.17 -8.04
N GLU A 24 -11.31 15.56 -8.71
CA GLU A 24 -11.16 15.41 -10.15
C GLU A 24 -10.86 13.96 -10.52
N GLY A 25 -9.88 13.33 -9.85
CA GLY A 25 -9.50 11.94 -10.12
C GLY A 25 -10.63 10.95 -9.83
N VAL A 26 -11.33 11.11 -8.70
CA VAL A 26 -12.46 10.25 -8.32
C VAL A 26 -13.64 10.43 -9.27
N ALA A 27 -13.95 11.67 -9.69
CA ALA A 27 -15.02 11.92 -10.67
C ALA A 27 -14.66 11.38 -12.06
N ALA A 28 -13.39 11.44 -12.47
CA ALA A 28 -12.93 10.85 -13.71
C ALA A 28 -13.04 9.32 -13.68
N LEU A 29 -12.58 8.67 -12.60
CA LEU A 29 -12.73 7.24 -12.39
C LEU A 29 -14.22 6.82 -12.41
N ALA A 30 -15.09 7.54 -11.70
CA ALA A 30 -16.52 7.24 -11.65
C ALA A 30 -17.16 7.26 -13.05
N ARG A 31 -16.83 8.24 -13.90
CA ARG A 31 -17.30 8.30 -15.29
C ARG A 31 -16.77 7.15 -16.15
N ALA A 32 -15.52 6.73 -15.91
CA ALA A 32 -14.88 5.64 -16.65
C ALA A 32 -15.38 4.25 -16.24
N LEU A 33 -16.27 4.12 -15.24
CA LEU A 33 -16.84 2.83 -14.86
C LEU A 33 -17.79 2.25 -15.93
N ASP A 34 -18.35 3.11 -16.78
CA ASP A 34 -19.24 2.73 -17.88
C ASP A 34 -18.48 2.32 -19.15
N ASP A 35 -17.16 2.47 -19.17
CA ASP A 35 -16.32 2.13 -20.32
C ASP A 35 -16.32 0.61 -20.60
N ALA A 36 -15.94 0.23 -21.81
CA ALA A 36 -15.80 -1.18 -22.18
C ALA A 36 -14.78 -1.92 -21.30
N ASP A 37 -13.69 -1.25 -20.95
CA ASP A 37 -12.64 -1.71 -20.05
C ASP A 37 -12.44 -0.69 -18.91
N PRO A 38 -13.28 -0.73 -17.86
CA PRO A 38 -13.22 0.25 -16.79
C PRO A 38 -11.90 0.09 -16.02
N PRO A 39 -11.27 1.20 -15.56
CA PRO A 39 -9.97 1.17 -14.88
C PRO A 39 -10.10 0.71 -13.43
N VAL A 40 -10.56 -0.52 -13.24
CA VAL A 40 -10.79 -1.17 -11.96
C VAL A 40 -10.31 -2.61 -12.02
N THR A 41 -9.66 -3.06 -10.95
CA THR A 41 -9.30 -4.48 -10.77
C THR A 41 -9.94 -5.03 -9.51
N ALA A 42 -10.41 -6.26 -9.59
CA ALA A 42 -10.90 -7.01 -8.44
C ALA A 42 -9.86 -8.04 -7.97
N GLY A 43 -9.63 -8.07 -6.66
CA GLY A 43 -8.92 -9.14 -5.97
C GLY A 43 -9.76 -10.42 -5.88
N ARG A 44 -9.09 -11.53 -5.55
CA ARG A 44 -9.70 -12.85 -5.35
C ARG A 44 -10.78 -12.83 -4.27
N TRP A 45 -10.57 -12.06 -3.20
CA TRP A 45 -11.43 -12.01 -2.03
C TRP A 45 -12.41 -10.83 -2.03
N GLY A 46 -12.45 -10.07 -3.13
CA GLY A 46 -13.42 -9.01 -3.37
C GLY A 46 -12.92 -7.61 -3.06
N THR A 47 -11.63 -7.42 -2.81
CA THR A 47 -10.99 -6.10 -2.82
C THR A 47 -11.17 -5.45 -4.19
N LEU A 48 -11.51 -4.17 -4.23
CA LEU A 48 -11.62 -3.39 -5.47
C LEU A 48 -10.59 -2.27 -5.47
N ILE A 49 -9.85 -2.14 -6.56
CA ILE A 49 -8.82 -1.12 -6.75
C ILE A 49 -9.21 -0.30 -7.97
N GLY A 50 -9.34 1.01 -7.80
CA GLY A 50 -9.61 1.95 -8.88
C GLY A 50 -8.36 2.72 -9.27
N TYR A 51 -8.19 2.95 -10.57
CA TYR A 51 -7.04 3.64 -11.16
C TYR A 51 -7.50 4.93 -11.86
N ALA A 52 -6.58 5.88 -12.00
CA ALA A 52 -6.81 7.03 -12.86
C ALA A 52 -7.08 6.53 -14.29
N PRO A 53 -8.09 7.07 -15.00
CA PRO A 53 -8.30 6.76 -16.40
C PRO A 53 -7.10 7.16 -17.26
N GLY A 54 -6.79 6.37 -18.29
CA GLY A 54 -5.71 6.64 -19.23
C GLY A 54 -4.61 5.58 -19.25
N ALA A 55 -3.46 5.95 -19.82
CA ALA A 55 -2.31 5.05 -19.93
C ALA A 55 -1.57 4.94 -18.59
N GLY A 56 -1.37 3.71 -18.12
CA GLY A 56 -0.66 3.40 -16.88
C GLY A 56 -1.60 3.15 -15.70
N ARG A 57 -1.17 2.28 -14.76
CA ARG A 57 -1.96 1.90 -13.58
C ARG A 57 -1.62 2.78 -12.38
N ARG A 58 -2.12 4.02 -12.39
CA ARG A 58 -2.02 4.95 -11.26
C ARG A 58 -3.19 4.73 -10.30
N ARG A 59 -2.98 3.94 -9.25
CA ARG A 59 -4.01 3.64 -8.25
C ARG A 59 -4.50 4.93 -7.57
N LEU A 60 -5.82 5.11 -7.44
CA LEU A 60 -6.43 6.22 -6.70
C LEU A 60 -6.97 5.77 -5.35
N VAL A 61 -7.67 4.63 -5.34
CA VAL A 61 -8.40 4.12 -4.17
C VAL A 61 -8.38 2.60 -4.16
N GLN A 62 -8.43 2.04 -2.95
CA GLN A 62 -8.59 0.62 -2.71
C GLN A 62 -9.63 0.42 -1.61
N PHE A 63 -10.60 -0.45 -1.86
CA PHE A 63 -11.62 -0.84 -0.90
C PHE A 63 -11.57 -2.33 -0.63
N ASP A 64 -11.86 -2.74 0.60
CA ASP A 64 -12.16 -4.14 0.87
C ASP A 64 -13.55 -4.54 0.32
N ARG A 65 -13.90 -5.83 0.42
CA ARG A 65 -15.17 -6.33 -0.09
C ARG A 65 -16.43 -5.70 0.53
N ARG A 66 -16.29 -5.04 1.69
CA ARG A 66 -17.37 -4.38 2.44
C ARG A 66 -17.43 -2.88 2.15
N GLY A 67 -16.49 -2.36 1.37
CA GLY A 67 -16.40 -0.95 1.03
C GLY A 67 -15.67 -0.13 2.10
N ASN A 68 -14.89 -0.75 2.99
CA ASN A 68 -13.97 0.03 3.82
C ASN A 68 -12.80 0.51 2.97
N LEU A 69 -12.48 1.79 3.04
CA LEU A 69 -11.31 2.34 2.36
C LEU A 69 -10.04 1.81 3.01
N ILE A 70 -9.17 1.19 2.22
CA ILE A 70 -7.91 0.56 2.66
C ILE A 70 -6.71 1.42 2.27
N ALA A 71 -6.75 2.01 1.08
CA ALA A 71 -5.71 2.92 0.63
C ALA A 71 -6.31 4.01 -0.27
N ALA A 72 -5.68 5.18 -0.25
CA ALA A 72 -5.98 6.31 -1.11
C ALA A 72 -4.68 6.96 -1.56
N LEU A 73 -4.62 7.42 -2.80
CA LEU A 73 -3.47 8.08 -3.37
C LEU A 73 -3.94 9.26 -4.22
N ARG A 74 -3.14 10.31 -4.20
CA ARG A 74 -3.33 11.46 -5.08
C ARG A 74 -2.10 11.65 -5.93
N TRP A 75 -2.30 11.65 -7.24
CA TRP A 75 -1.27 11.94 -8.22
C TRP A 75 -1.35 13.41 -8.62
N ARG A 76 -0.21 14.00 -8.90
CA ARG A 76 -0.11 15.35 -9.46
C ARG A 76 -0.29 15.28 -10.98
N ALA A 77 -0.60 16.42 -11.58
CA ALA A 77 -0.76 16.54 -13.03
C ALA A 77 0.50 16.15 -13.82
N ASP A 78 1.69 16.34 -13.23
CA ASP A 78 2.97 15.94 -13.82
C ASP A 78 3.28 14.45 -13.68
N GLY A 79 2.40 13.67 -13.06
CA GLY A 79 2.56 12.23 -12.90
C GLY A 79 3.23 11.79 -11.60
N ALA A 80 3.83 12.71 -10.86
CA ALA A 80 4.43 12.41 -9.58
C ALA A 80 3.35 12.10 -8.52
N LEU A 81 3.68 11.22 -7.58
CA LEU A 81 2.81 10.99 -6.42
C LEU A 81 2.82 12.26 -5.54
N GLY A 82 1.63 12.79 -5.23
CA GLY A 82 1.46 13.89 -4.29
C GLY A 82 1.45 13.39 -2.85
N TRP A 83 0.65 12.34 -2.58
CA TRP A 83 0.64 11.62 -1.31
C TRP A 83 -0.03 10.25 -1.48
N ALA A 84 0.25 9.35 -0.55
CA ALA A 84 -0.49 8.10 -0.39
C ALA A 84 -0.84 7.87 1.08
N GLY A 85 -1.98 7.25 1.35
CA GLY A 85 -2.42 6.86 2.67
C GLY A 85 -2.90 5.42 2.67
N CYS A 86 -2.69 4.72 3.78
CA CYS A 86 -3.22 3.38 3.98
C CYS A 86 -3.66 3.14 5.43
N LEU A 87 -4.71 2.34 5.58
CA LEU A 87 -5.23 1.88 6.85
C LEU A 87 -4.35 0.76 7.42
N THR A 88 -4.04 0.77 8.71
CA THR A 88 -3.33 -0.31 9.41
C THR A 88 -4.32 -1.32 9.97
N ALA A 89 -3.87 -2.54 10.25
CA ALA A 89 -4.69 -3.57 10.91
C ALA A 89 -5.25 -3.09 12.27
N GLY A 90 -4.53 -2.21 12.96
CA GLY A 90 -4.96 -1.56 14.20
C GLY A 90 -5.93 -0.39 14.01
N GLY A 91 -6.40 -0.11 12.80
CA GLY A 91 -7.39 0.93 12.51
C GLY A 91 -6.81 2.36 12.38
N HIS A 92 -5.49 2.51 12.36
CA HIS A 92 -4.84 3.82 12.20
C HIS A 92 -4.62 4.12 10.73
N TRP A 93 -4.68 5.38 10.32
CA TRP A 93 -4.23 5.80 9.00
C TRP A 93 -2.79 6.30 9.08
N VAL A 94 -1.94 5.77 8.20
CA VAL A 94 -0.58 6.28 7.99
C VAL A 94 -0.41 6.73 6.55
N GLY A 95 0.39 7.76 6.36
CA GLY A 95 0.57 8.43 5.09
C GLY A 95 2.02 8.56 4.67
N ILE A 96 2.23 8.64 3.37
CA ILE A 96 3.50 8.94 2.73
C ILE A 96 3.37 10.26 2.00
N GLU A 97 4.30 11.17 2.29
CA GLU A 97 4.49 12.40 1.55
C GLU A 97 5.85 12.36 0.84
N PRO A 98 5.88 12.23 -0.50
CA PRO A 98 7.11 12.03 -1.24
C PRO A 98 8.07 13.23 -1.15
N ARG A 99 9.36 12.95 -0.98
CA ARG A 99 10.47 13.91 -1.12
C ARG A 99 10.42 15.14 -0.20
N THR A 100 9.69 15.09 0.92
CA THR A 100 9.62 16.21 1.89
C THR A 100 10.63 16.10 3.02
N ALA A 101 11.62 15.20 2.90
CA ALA A 101 12.60 14.94 3.94
C ALA A 101 14.00 14.62 3.39
N THR A 102 14.98 14.66 4.28
CA THR A 102 16.33 14.17 4.06
C THR A 102 16.80 13.37 5.25
N HIS A 103 17.51 12.26 5.02
CA HIS A 103 18.14 11.44 6.04
C HIS A 103 19.66 11.45 5.85
N PRO A 104 20.48 11.58 6.91
CA PRO A 104 21.94 11.66 6.79
C PRO A 104 22.58 10.44 6.10
N GLY A 105 21.98 9.26 6.23
CA GLY A 105 22.53 8.01 5.68
C GLY A 105 22.24 7.76 4.19
N TRP A 106 21.19 8.35 3.60
CA TRP A 106 20.78 8.05 2.21
C TRP A 106 20.21 9.24 1.44
N GLY A 107 20.15 10.43 2.04
CA GLY A 107 19.69 11.64 1.37
C GLY A 107 18.18 11.75 1.26
N ALA A 108 17.68 12.09 0.06
CA ALA A 108 16.27 12.39 -0.20
C ALA A 108 15.34 11.28 0.33
N SER A 109 14.30 11.68 1.05
CA SER A 109 13.44 10.78 1.80
C SER A 109 11.97 11.18 1.68
N ASP A 110 11.11 10.17 1.70
CA ASP A 110 9.67 10.34 1.83
C ASP A 110 9.32 10.36 3.32
N ARG A 111 8.42 11.26 3.70
CA ARG A 111 7.98 11.43 5.09
C ARG A 111 6.82 10.49 5.38
N VAL A 112 6.89 9.79 6.50
CA VAL A 112 5.79 8.98 7.01
C VAL A 112 5.05 9.75 8.09
N TRP A 113 3.74 9.85 7.93
CA TRP A 113 2.84 10.58 8.82
C TRP A 113 1.83 9.66 9.47
N LEU A 114 1.47 9.93 10.72
CA LEU A 114 0.17 9.55 11.25
C LEU A 114 -0.86 10.52 10.69
N LEU A 115 -1.95 10.00 10.13
CA LEU A 115 -3.01 10.81 9.53
C LEU A 115 -4.22 10.92 10.47
N GLY A 116 -5.11 11.86 10.13
CA GLY A 116 -6.46 11.91 10.66
C GLY A 116 -7.35 10.75 10.18
N ALA A 117 -8.67 10.94 10.34
CA ALA A 117 -9.69 10.04 9.80
C ALA A 117 -9.57 9.90 8.26
N PRO A 118 -10.15 8.86 7.64
CA PRO A 118 -10.17 8.74 6.18
C PRO A 118 -10.78 10.00 5.54
N GLY A 119 -10.11 10.57 4.55
CA GLY A 119 -10.51 11.82 3.90
C GLY A 119 -9.30 12.61 3.40
N PRO A 120 -9.45 13.93 3.16
CA PRO A 120 -8.38 14.78 2.66
C PRO A 120 -7.09 14.67 3.47
N TRP A 121 -5.97 14.86 2.78
CA TRP A 121 -4.63 14.79 3.37
C TRP A 121 -4.51 15.71 4.59
N THR A 122 -4.48 15.11 5.78
CA THR A 122 -4.45 15.78 7.08
C THR A 122 -3.38 15.12 7.97
N PRO A 123 -2.10 15.46 7.76
CA PRO A 123 -1.01 14.93 8.58
C PRO A 123 -1.13 15.44 10.03
N ARG A 124 -0.98 14.54 11.00
CA ARG A 124 -1.06 14.86 12.44
C ARG A 124 0.29 14.82 13.13
N GLU A 125 1.07 13.77 12.88
CA GLU A 125 2.36 13.54 13.53
C GLU A 125 3.36 12.97 12.54
N ALA A 126 4.56 13.56 12.47
CA ALA A 126 5.66 13.00 11.68
C ALA A 126 6.24 11.79 12.41
N LEU A 127 6.03 10.60 11.87
CA LEU A 127 6.45 9.35 12.51
C LEU A 127 7.90 9.02 12.20
N THR A 128 8.28 9.03 10.92
CA THR A 128 9.64 8.69 10.47
C THR A 128 9.82 9.05 8.98
N VAL A 129 10.91 8.57 8.36
CA VAL A 129 11.24 8.72 6.94
C VAL A 129 11.76 7.41 6.36
N PHE A 130 11.54 7.18 5.06
CA PHE A 130 12.26 6.15 4.30
C PHE A 130 12.89 6.76 3.04
N GLN A 131 13.87 6.07 2.45
CA GLN A 131 14.52 6.54 1.22
C GLN A 131 13.50 6.80 0.12
N SER A 132 13.56 7.99 -0.50
CA SER A 132 12.55 8.40 -1.46
C SER A 132 12.47 7.45 -2.65
N LEU A 133 11.24 7.10 -3.02
CA LEU A 133 10.92 6.24 -4.15
C LEU A 133 10.57 7.06 -5.40
N ASP A 134 10.95 6.54 -6.56
CA ASP A 134 10.36 6.96 -7.84
C ASP A 134 9.05 6.19 -8.04
N TYR A 135 7.93 6.81 -7.67
CA TYR A 135 6.62 6.19 -7.72
C TYR A 135 6.12 5.90 -9.14
N GLU A 136 6.72 6.51 -10.17
CA GLU A 136 6.39 6.21 -11.56
C GLU A 136 7.16 4.99 -12.09
N ARG A 137 8.25 4.60 -11.41
CA ARG A 137 9.09 3.48 -11.79
C ARG A 137 9.75 2.83 -10.56
N LEU A 138 8.94 2.12 -9.79
CA LEU A 138 9.40 1.43 -8.58
C LEU A 138 10.35 0.27 -8.93
N ASP A 139 11.51 0.23 -8.28
CA ASP A 139 12.56 -0.76 -8.55
C ASP A 139 13.25 -1.32 -7.29
N PHE A 140 13.00 -0.76 -6.10
CA PHE A 140 13.57 -1.25 -4.84
C PHE A 140 12.66 -1.05 -3.63
N ILE A 141 12.96 -1.77 -2.55
CA ILE A 141 12.33 -1.63 -1.24
C ILE A 141 13.21 -0.70 -0.38
N PRO A 142 12.70 0.44 0.12
CA PRO A 142 13.53 1.46 0.74
C PRO A 142 13.89 1.12 2.20
N PRO A 143 15.06 1.56 2.72
CA PRO A 143 15.31 1.59 4.15
C PRO A 143 14.39 2.57 4.86
N LEU A 144 13.95 2.19 6.06
CA LEU A 144 13.13 2.98 6.95
C LEU A 144 13.96 3.39 8.17
N ALA A 145 13.92 4.68 8.53
CA ALA A 145 14.51 5.17 9.77
C ALA A 145 13.62 4.80 10.98
N GLU A 146 14.22 4.61 12.14
CA GLU A 146 13.51 4.53 13.43
C GLU A 146 12.18 3.72 13.40
N PRO A 147 12.17 2.45 12.93
CA PRO A 147 10.95 1.69 12.71
C PRO A 147 10.05 1.56 13.96
N ARG A 148 10.64 1.69 15.16
CA ARG A 148 9.93 1.66 16.45
C ARG A 148 9.00 2.85 16.67
N ARG A 149 9.11 3.93 15.91
CA ARG A 149 8.20 5.09 15.96
C ARG A 149 6.88 4.83 15.24
N LEU A 150 6.80 3.78 14.43
CA LEU A 150 5.58 3.41 13.74
C LEU A 150 4.57 2.77 14.71
N PRO A 151 3.27 3.10 14.61
CA PRO A 151 2.22 2.34 15.28
C PRO A 151 2.25 0.86 14.89
N PRO A 152 1.76 -0.05 15.75
CA PRO A 152 1.65 -1.46 15.42
C PRO A 152 0.96 -1.71 14.07
N GLY A 153 1.60 -2.52 13.22
CA GLY A 153 1.10 -2.87 11.90
C GLY A 153 1.27 -1.79 10.80
N ALA A 154 1.76 -0.59 11.13
CA ALA A 154 1.98 0.45 10.13
C ALA A 154 3.10 0.10 9.14
N GLY A 155 4.19 -0.53 9.61
CA GLY A 155 5.27 -0.98 8.73
C GLY A 155 4.76 -1.96 7.66
N THR A 156 4.00 -2.97 8.06
CA THR A 156 3.34 -3.91 7.14
C THR A 156 2.39 -3.18 6.19
N ALA A 157 1.56 -2.27 6.67
CA ALA A 157 0.60 -1.55 5.82
C ALA A 157 1.30 -0.72 4.73
N LEU A 158 2.43 -0.09 5.06
CA LEU A 158 3.26 0.66 4.12
C LEU A 158 3.96 -0.28 3.11
N LEU A 159 4.50 -1.40 3.57
CA LEU A 159 5.12 -2.42 2.70
C LEU A 159 4.10 -3.03 1.73
N ASP A 160 2.88 -3.33 2.20
CA ASP A 160 1.78 -3.85 1.39
C ASP A 160 1.33 -2.84 0.33
N LEU A 161 1.25 -1.55 0.70
CA LEU A 161 0.99 -0.46 -0.25
C LEU A 161 2.08 -0.39 -1.34
N VAL A 162 3.36 -0.39 -0.96
CA VAL A 162 4.48 -0.36 -1.93
C VAL A 162 4.48 -1.60 -2.81
N ALA A 163 4.28 -2.80 -2.25
CA ALA A 163 4.15 -4.04 -3.00
C ALA A 163 2.96 -4.01 -3.98
N GLY A 164 1.85 -3.39 -3.56
CA GLY A 164 0.68 -3.11 -4.39
C GLY A 164 1.02 -2.27 -5.61
N LEU A 165 1.70 -1.14 -5.41
CA LEU A 165 2.12 -0.25 -6.49
C LEU A 165 3.14 -0.90 -7.43
N MET A 166 4.08 -1.67 -6.88
CA MET A 166 5.02 -2.47 -7.67
C MET A 166 4.28 -3.49 -8.56
N LYS A 167 3.28 -4.18 -8.01
CA LYS A 167 2.46 -5.13 -8.76
C LYS A 167 1.63 -4.44 -9.85
N ASP A 168 1.10 -3.25 -9.58
CA ASP A 168 0.36 -2.45 -10.57
C ASP A 168 1.25 -2.10 -11.78
N GLN A 169 2.55 -1.89 -11.53
CA GLN A 169 3.57 -1.58 -12.53
C GLN A 169 4.21 -2.82 -13.18
N GLY A 170 3.81 -4.04 -12.76
CA GLY A 170 4.37 -5.29 -13.29
C GLY A 170 5.81 -5.57 -12.85
N VAL A 171 6.26 -4.98 -11.74
CA VAL A 171 7.60 -5.25 -11.18
C VAL A 171 7.65 -6.72 -10.75
N SER A 172 8.53 -7.49 -11.39
CA SER A 172 8.68 -8.92 -11.12
C SER A 172 9.61 -9.21 -9.95
N ARG A 173 10.60 -8.33 -9.73
CA ARG A 173 11.62 -8.44 -8.67
C ARG A 173 12.04 -7.06 -8.18
N ALA A 174 12.30 -6.94 -6.89
CA ALA A 174 12.87 -5.78 -6.23
C ALA A 174 13.88 -6.25 -5.17
N ARG A 175 14.84 -5.39 -4.82
CA ARG A 175 15.77 -5.64 -3.71
C ARG A 175 15.56 -4.65 -2.59
N TYR A 176 15.86 -5.06 -1.37
CA TYR A 176 16.02 -4.13 -0.26
C TYR A 176 17.30 -3.32 -0.44
N ARG A 177 17.21 -1.99 -0.33
CA ARG A 177 18.32 -1.07 -0.61
C ARG A 177 18.74 -0.27 0.61
N GLY A 178 18.91 -0.96 1.73
CA GLY A 178 19.18 -0.33 3.01
C GLY A 178 20.33 -0.95 3.81
N PRO A 179 20.86 -0.22 4.79
CA PRO A 179 22.02 -0.66 5.56
C PRO A 179 21.71 -1.76 6.59
N TYR A 180 20.42 -2.05 6.87
CA TYR A 180 20.02 -2.89 7.99
C TYR A 180 19.06 -4.02 7.57
N PRO A 181 19.53 -5.04 6.82
CA PRO A 181 18.75 -6.23 6.52
C PRO A 181 18.66 -7.15 7.75
N THR A 182 17.82 -6.81 8.72
CA THR A 182 17.65 -7.58 9.95
C THR A 182 16.66 -8.74 9.78
N GLU A 183 16.74 -9.76 10.63
CA GLU A 183 15.74 -10.84 10.68
C GLU A 183 14.31 -10.31 10.91
N GLN A 184 14.16 -9.28 11.75
CA GLN A 184 12.87 -8.64 11.97
C GLN A 184 12.30 -8.03 10.67
N LEU A 185 13.16 -7.36 9.89
CA LEU A 185 12.75 -6.80 8.59
C LEU A 185 12.45 -7.92 7.58
N PHE A 186 13.25 -8.98 7.55
CA PHE A 186 12.99 -10.16 6.71
C PHE A 186 11.57 -10.70 6.95
N THR A 187 11.21 -10.93 8.22
CA THR A 187 9.89 -11.41 8.59
C THR A 187 8.78 -10.43 8.21
N ALA A 188 8.99 -9.13 8.38
CA ALA A 188 8.03 -8.12 7.95
C ALA A 188 7.83 -8.10 6.43
N LEU A 189 8.90 -8.27 5.65
CA LEU A 189 8.83 -8.35 4.19
C LEU A 189 8.01 -9.56 3.74
N LEU A 190 8.07 -10.70 4.44
CA LEU A 190 7.26 -11.88 4.13
C LEU A 190 5.75 -11.65 4.25
N GLU A 191 5.28 -10.58 4.87
CA GLU A 191 3.84 -10.26 4.87
C GLU A 191 3.39 -9.71 3.49
N SER A 192 4.27 -9.09 2.71
CA SER A 192 3.91 -8.36 1.48
C SER A 192 4.76 -8.71 0.25
N PHE A 193 5.81 -9.50 0.44
CA PHE A 193 6.75 -9.93 -0.58
C PHE A 193 7.05 -11.42 -0.44
N ARG A 194 7.46 -12.06 -1.52
CA ARG A 194 7.96 -13.44 -1.53
C ARG A 194 9.38 -13.49 -2.06
N TYR A 195 10.07 -14.59 -1.85
CA TYR A 195 11.32 -14.89 -2.53
C TYR A 195 11.14 -16.20 -3.32
N ASP A 196 12.06 -16.49 -4.21
CA ASP A 196 12.07 -17.76 -4.95
C ASP A 196 12.37 -18.92 -3.97
N PRO A 197 11.47 -19.90 -3.80
CA PRO A 197 11.66 -21.00 -2.86
C PRO A 197 12.87 -21.90 -3.20
N ALA A 198 13.43 -21.80 -4.42
CA ALA A 198 14.67 -22.49 -4.78
C ALA A 198 15.93 -21.86 -4.17
N VAL A 199 15.83 -20.66 -3.58
CA VAL A 199 16.95 -20.01 -2.90
C VAL A 199 17.24 -20.73 -1.59
N ALA A 200 18.44 -21.32 -1.49
CA ALA A 200 18.97 -21.84 -0.24
C ALA A 200 19.23 -20.69 0.75
N ASP A 201 18.92 -20.93 2.02
CA ASP A 201 19.17 -20.03 3.15
C ASP A 201 18.78 -18.55 2.89
N PRO A 202 17.49 -18.29 2.60
CA PRO A 202 17.02 -16.96 2.18
C PRO A 202 17.26 -15.87 3.22
N LEU A 203 17.17 -16.21 4.52
CA LEU A 203 17.48 -15.28 5.60
C LEU A 203 18.96 -14.89 5.59
N GLU A 204 19.87 -15.84 5.43
CA GLU A 204 21.32 -15.55 5.33
C GLU A 204 21.61 -14.66 4.14
N ARG A 205 21.06 -14.99 2.96
CA ARG A 205 21.21 -14.18 1.74
C ARG A 205 20.65 -12.77 1.91
N PHE A 206 19.57 -12.61 2.67
CA PHE A 206 19.03 -11.30 2.97
C PHE A 206 19.95 -10.52 3.92
N MET A 207 20.41 -11.14 5.01
CA MET A 207 21.31 -10.51 5.98
C MET A 207 22.68 -10.14 5.36
N ASP A 208 23.11 -10.86 4.31
CA ASP A 208 24.24 -10.49 3.45
C ASP A 208 23.88 -9.29 2.55
N GLY A 209 23.69 -8.12 3.14
CA GLY A 209 23.57 -6.84 2.45
C GLY A 209 22.30 -6.69 1.59
N GLY A 210 21.22 -7.39 1.89
CA GLY A 210 19.94 -7.28 1.18
C GLY A 210 19.94 -7.94 -0.21
N ARG A 211 20.81 -8.93 -0.46
CA ARG A 211 21.01 -9.57 -1.77
C ARG A 211 19.90 -10.55 -2.18
N LEU A 212 18.87 -10.72 -1.35
CA LEU A 212 17.69 -11.51 -1.69
C LEU A 212 16.80 -10.73 -2.67
N ASP A 213 16.43 -11.38 -3.78
CA ASP A 213 15.43 -10.85 -4.70
C ASP A 213 14.03 -11.11 -4.12
N TRP A 214 13.24 -10.05 -4.01
CA TRP A 214 11.87 -10.08 -3.51
C TRP A 214 10.88 -9.90 -4.66
N LEU A 215 9.84 -10.72 -4.68
CA LEU A 215 8.71 -10.64 -5.59
C LEU A 215 7.56 -9.91 -4.88
N PRO A 216 7.05 -8.79 -5.42
CA PRO A 216 5.88 -8.12 -4.87
C PRO A 216 4.69 -9.08 -4.78
N ALA A 217 4.17 -9.27 -3.56
CA ALA A 217 3.08 -10.20 -3.28
C ALA A 217 2.10 -9.57 -2.27
N PRO A 218 1.48 -8.42 -2.61
CA PRO A 218 0.54 -7.74 -1.72
C PRO A 218 -0.64 -8.65 -1.38
N HIS A 219 -1.21 -8.44 -0.21
CA HIS A 219 -2.35 -9.20 0.30
C HIS A 219 -3.63 -8.36 0.29
N GLU A 220 -4.76 -9.02 0.17
CA GLU A 220 -6.05 -8.38 0.41
C GLU A 220 -6.25 -8.21 1.91
N ARG A 221 -6.84 -7.08 2.32
CA ARG A 221 -7.15 -6.81 3.73
C ARG A 221 -8.63 -6.58 3.90
N HIS A 222 -9.26 -7.39 4.73
CA HIS A 222 -10.65 -7.21 5.11
C HIS A 222 -10.72 -6.65 6.52
N HIS A 223 -11.20 -5.43 6.64
CA HIS A 223 -11.34 -4.75 7.92
C HIS A 223 -12.74 -4.93 8.47
N HIS A 224 -12.83 -4.82 9.79
CA HIS A 224 -14.08 -4.92 10.53
C HIS A 224 -14.85 -6.20 10.17
N VAL A 225 -14.16 -7.34 10.02
CA VAL A 225 -14.86 -8.60 9.75
C VAL A 225 -15.80 -8.96 10.91
N ALA A 226 -15.33 -8.63 12.11
CA ALA A 226 -16.03 -8.44 13.38
C ALA A 226 -15.38 -7.24 14.11
N PRO A 227 -15.97 -6.72 15.20
CA PRO A 227 -15.37 -5.63 15.97
C PRO A 227 -13.93 -5.94 16.39
N GLY A 228 -12.99 -5.05 16.05
CA GLY A 228 -11.57 -5.23 16.36
C GLY A 228 -10.84 -6.33 15.58
N VAL A 229 -11.46 -6.92 14.55
CA VAL A 229 -10.87 -7.99 13.73
C VAL A 229 -10.57 -7.50 12.31
N SER A 230 -9.34 -7.73 11.86
CA SER A 230 -8.94 -7.62 10.47
C SER A 230 -8.26 -8.91 9.99
N VAL A 231 -8.35 -9.19 8.70
CA VAL A 231 -7.82 -10.42 8.09
C VAL A 231 -6.98 -10.07 6.88
N GLN A 232 -5.79 -10.65 6.78
CA GLN A 232 -4.95 -10.63 5.58
C GLN A 232 -5.19 -11.92 4.78
N LEU A 233 -5.39 -11.76 3.48
CA LEU A 233 -5.82 -12.82 2.58
C LEU A 233 -4.97 -12.83 1.31
N ARG A 234 -4.47 -14.01 0.90
CA ARG A 234 -3.86 -14.23 -0.41
C ARG A 234 -4.49 -15.44 -1.09
N GLN A 235 -3.88 -16.62 -0.98
CA GLN A 235 -4.52 -17.85 -1.46
C GLN A 235 -5.49 -18.43 -0.43
N GLU A 236 -5.19 -18.17 0.84
CA GLU A 236 -5.93 -18.54 2.04
C GLU A 236 -5.86 -17.38 3.05
N ILE A 237 -6.29 -17.64 4.29
CA ILE A 237 -6.06 -16.72 5.40
C ILE A 237 -4.58 -16.80 5.78
N ASP A 238 -3.87 -15.70 5.62
CA ASP A 238 -2.46 -15.62 6.00
C ASP A 238 -2.30 -15.22 7.47
N LYS A 239 -3.17 -14.32 7.94
CA LYS A 239 -3.06 -13.69 9.26
C LYS A 239 -4.39 -13.09 9.68
N VAL A 240 -4.71 -13.26 10.96
CA VAL A 240 -5.83 -12.60 11.63
C VAL A 240 -5.27 -11.66 12.68
N VAL A 241 -5.77 -10.42 12.71
CA VAL A 241 -5.44 -9.47 13.78
C VAL A 241 -6.71 -9.20 14.60
N LEU A 242 -6.65 -9.52 15.88
CA LEU A 242 -7.74 -9.32 16.86
C LEU A 242 -7.22 -8.48 18.02
N GLY A 243 -7.83 -7.29 18.23
CA GLY A 243 -7.46 -6.42 19.35
C GLY A 243 -5.98 -5.97 19.34
N GLY A 244 -5.36 -5.93 18.16
CA GLY A 244 -3.94 -5.61 17.98
C GLY A 244 -2.99 -6.81 18.07
N ALA A 245 -3.46 -7.99 18.48
CA ALA A 245 -2.68 -9.23 18.48
C ALA A 245 -2.83 -9.98 17.14
N ALA A 246 -1.73 -10.58 16.66
CA ALA A 246 -1.68 -11.34 15.42
C ALA A 246 -1.73 -12.85 15.66
N PHE A 247 -2.47 -13.58 14.82
CA PHE A 247 -2.65 -15.03 14.81
C PHE A 247 -2.53 -15.58 13.39
#